data_AF-A0A822Z3K9-F1
#
_entry.id   AF-A0A822Z3K9-F1
#
_cell.length_a   1.000
_cell.length_b   1.000
_cell.length_c   1.000
_cell.angle_alpha   90.00
_cell.angle_beta   90.00
_cell.angle_gamma   90.00
#
_symmetry.space_group_name_H-M   'P 1'
#
loop_
_entity.id
_entity.type
_entity.pdbx_description
1 polymer ?
#
loop_
_entity_poly.entity_id
_entity_poly.type
_entity_poly.pdbx_seq_one_letter_code
_entity_poly.pdbx_strand_id
1 'polypeptide(L)'
;MLTSLFSASEVACILPIPLSMEEEEDKLIWAYSKDGQYSVKFSCQIACKLNEETRRATNNHIVTQAPPSLWKKVWQLKIPPKIKIFIWQVC
;
A
#
# COMPACT_ATOMS: atom_id res chain seq x y z
N MET A 1 -36.45 -7.03 -9.00
CA MET A 1 -35.40 -6.06 -8.59
C MET A 1 -34.01 -6.69 -8.60
N LEU A 2 -33.79 -7.86 -7.98
CA LEU A 2 -32.49 -8.56 -8.09
C LEU A 2 -32.20 -9.07 -9.51
N THR A 3 -33.17 -9.70 -10.18
CA THR A 3 -33.04 -10.24 -11.55
C THR A 3 -32.84 -9.18 -12.64
N SER A 4 -33.08 -7.90 -12.33
CA SER A 4 -32.83 -6.78 -13.23
C SER A 4 -31.47 -6.12 -13.02
N LEU A 5 -30.79 -6.43 -11.90
CA LEU A 5 -29.50 -5.85 -11.51
C LEU A 5 -28.35 -6.85 -11.60
N PHE A 6 -28.64 -8.15 -11.47
CA PHE A 6 -27.65 -9.22 -11.41
C PHE A 6 -27.97 -10.34 -12.39
N SER A 7 -26.93 -11.03 -12.86
CA SER A 7 -27.06 -12.22 -13.71
C SER A 7 -27.71 -13.38 -12.94
N ALA A 8 -28.25 -14.36 -13.67
CA ALA A 8 -28.88 -15.53 -13.06
C ALA A 8 -27.92 -16.30 -12.13
N SER A 9 -26.63 -16.33 -12.47
CA SER A 9 -25.60 -16.95 -11.62
C SER A 9 -25.39 -16.19 -10.31
N GLU A 10 -25.32 -14.86 -10.37
CA GLU A 10 -25.16 -14.02 -9.18
C GLU A 10 -26.38 -14.09 -8.28
N VAL A 11 -27.59 -14.07 -8.85
CA VAL A 11 -28.84 -14.22 -8.08
C VAL A 11 -28.87 -15.56 -7.32
N ALA A 12 -28.43 -16.65 -7.97
CA ALA A 12 -28.33 -17.96 -7.32
C ALA A 12 -27.31 -17.99 -6.17
N CYS A 13 -26.27 -17.15 -6.21
CA CYS A 13 -25.29 -16.99 -5.14
C CYS A 13 -25.74 -16.03 -4.03
N ILE A 14 -26.57 -15.03 -4.34
CA ILE A 14 -27.03 -14.01 -3.38
C ILE A 14 -28.17 -14.55 -2.51
N LEU A 15 -29.12 -15.29 -3.10
CA LEU A 15 -30.30 -15.80 -2.38
C LEU A 15 -30.00 -16.63 -1.11
N PRO A 16 -28.93 -17.45 -1.06
CA PRO A 16 -28.60 -18.22 0.14
C PRO A 16 -27.95 -17.41 1.26
N ILE A 17 -27.54 -16.16 1.03
CA ILE A 17 -26.85 -15.34 2.05
C ILE A 17 -27.87 -15.04 3.17
N PRO A 18 -27.63 -15.53 4.40
CA PRO A 18 -28.55 -15.28 5.50
C PRO A 18 -28.55 -13.78 5.83
N LEU A 19 -29.74 -13.18 5.82
CA LEU A 19 -29.94 -11.84 6.32
C LEU A 19 -29.93 -11.89 7.86
N SER A 20 -29.36 -10.85 8.48
CA SER A 20 -29.47 -10.66 9.92
C SER A 20 -30.95 -10.62 10.30
N MET A 21 -31.35 -11.39 11.32
CA MET A 21 -32.70 -11.29 11.90
C MET A 21 -32.86 -10.06 12.78
N GLU A 22 -31.74 -9.50 13.24
CA GLU A 22 -31.71 -8.25 13.99
C GLU A 22 -31.68 -7.09 12.98
N GLU A 23 -32.68 -6.22 13.06
CA GLU A 23 -32.69 -4.92 12.39
C GLU A 23 -31.66 -4.01 13.06
N GLU A 24 -30.39 -4.21 12.74
CA GLU A 24 -29.36 -3.20 13.01
C GLU A 24 -29.24 -2.25 11.81
N GLU A 25 -29.13 -0.96 12.09
CA GLU A 25 -28.78 0.02 11.08
C GLU A 25 -27.34 -0.20 10.57
N ASP A 26 -27.13 0.04 9.28
CA ASP A 26 -25.81 -0.02 8.66
C ASP A 26 -24.85 0.96 9.35
N LYS A 27 -23.67 0.46 9.72
CA LYS A 27 -22.62 1.26 10.39
C LYS A 27 -21.35 1.25 9.55
N LEU A 28 -20.69 2.41 9.47
CA LEU A 28 -19.34 2.52 8.94
C LEU A 28 -18.36 1.88 9.90
N ILE A 29 -17.80 0.74 9.50
CA ILE A 29 -16.77 0.01 10.27
C ILE A 29 -15.42 0.07 9.56
N TRP A 30 -14.38 0.33 10.33
CA TRP A 30 -13.00 0.25 9.85
C TRP A 30 -12.52 -1.19 9.92
N ALA A 31 -12.33 -1.83 8.75
CA ALA A 31 -11.95 -3.25 8.64
C ALA A 31 -10.63 -3.61 9.36
N TYR A 32 -9.76 -2.63 9.61
CA TYR A 32 -8.50 -2.85 10.32
C TYR A 32 -8.59 -2.63 11.83
N SER A 33 -9.80 -2.45 12.39
CA SER A 33 -10.01 -2.38 13.83
C SER A 33 -10.93 -3.49 14.31
N LYS A 34 -10.64 -4.04 15.50
CA LYS A 34 -11.43 -5.12 16.09
C LYS A 34 -12.81 -4.67 16.57
N ASP A 35 -12.93 -3.41 16.97
CA ASP A 35 -14.14 -2.74 17.40
C ASP A 35 -14.78 -1.90 16.28
N GLY A 36 -14.23 -1.97 15.06
CA GLY A 36 -14.69 -1.20 13.91
C GLY A 36 -14.40 0.30 13.98
N GLN A 37 -13.73 0.81 15.02
CA GLN A 37 -13.46 2.24 15.17
C GLN A 37 -12.25 2.69 14.36
N TYR A 38 -12.35 3.86 13.75
CA TYR A 38 -11.23 4.49 13.06
C TYR A 38 -10.28 5.16 14.06
N SER A 39 -8.98 4.97 13.87
CA SER A 39 -7.95 5.68 14.60
C SER A 39 -6.85 6.18 13.68
N VAL A 40 -6.55 7.48 13.74
CA VAL A 40 -5.50 8.13 12.93
C VAL A 40 -4.12 7.50 13.18
N LYS A 41 -3.83 7.12 14.44
CA LYS A 41 -2.54 6.52 14.80
C LYS A 41 -2.33 5.17 14.13
N PHE A 42 -3.34 4.30 14.16
CA PHE A 42 -3.26 2.97 13.56
C PHE A 42 -3.35 3.02 12.04
N SER A 43 -4.24 3.84 11.48
CA SER A 43 -4.38 4.01 10.03
C SER A 43 -3.10 4.53 9.38
N CYS A 44 -2.36 5.46 10.02
CA CYS A 44 -1.07 5.91 9.53
C CYS A 44 -0.04 4.77 9.47
N GLN A 45 0.03 3.93 10.51
CA GLN A 45 0.92 2.76 10.52
C GLN A 45 0.55 1.76 9.42
N ILE A 46 -0.74 1.52 9.20
CA ILE A 46 -1.24 0.64 8.14
C ILE A 46 -0.89 1.21 6.75
N ALA A 47 -1.08 2.51 6.55
CA ALA A 47 -0.73 3.18 5.30
C ALA A 47 0.77 3.06 4.99
N CYS A 48 1.64 3.24 6.00
CA CYS A 48 3.08 3.02 5.85
C CYS A 48 3.41 1.58 5.46
N LYS A 49 2.79 0.58 6.11
CA LYS A 49 3.00 -0.84 5.78
C LYS A 49 2.56 -1.17 4.36
N LEU A 50 1.38 -0.70 3.95
CA LEU A 50 0.86 -0.92 2.60
C LEU A 50 1.77 -0.27 1.53
N ASN A 51 2.27 0.92 1.83
CA ASN A 51 3.23 1.60 0.96
C ASN A 51 4.56 0.82 0.87
N GLU A 52 5.05 0.26 1.98
CA GLU A 52 6.23 -0.61 1.95
C GLU A 52 6.00 -1.89 1.14
N GLU A 53 4.85 -2.54 1.28
CA GLU A 53 4.49 -3.75 0.52
C GLU A 53 4.41 -3.44 -0.98
N THR A 54 3.76 -2.33 -1.34
CA THR A 54 3.69 -1.84 -2.72
C THR A 54 5.08 -1.54 -3.28
N ARG A 55 5.93 -0.90 -2.49
CA ARG A 55 7.33 -0.64 -2.83
C ARG A 55 8.12 -1.93 -3.00
N ARG A 56 7.93 -2.93 -2.15
CA ARG A 56 8.59 -4.25 -2.29
C ARG A 56 8.13 -4.97 -3.56
N ALA A 57 6.84 -4.90 -3.90
CA ALA A 57 6.29 -5.49 -5.12
C ALA A 57 6.81 -4.80 -6.40
N THR A 58 7.05 -3.48 -6.35
CA THR A 58 7.59 -2.70 -7.48
C THR A 58 9.12 -2.71 -7.57
N ASN A 59 9.82 -2.97 -6.46
CA ASN A 59 11.29 -3.09 -6.39
C ASN A 59 11.87 -4.38 -6.98
N ASN A 60 11.09 -5.18 -7.72
CA ASN A 60 11.66 -6.15 -8.65
C ASN A 60 12.52 -5.46 -9.74
N HIS A 61 12.38 -4.14 -9.91
CA HIS A 61 13.43 -3.31 -10.48
C HIS A 61 14.52 -3.09 -9.43
N ILE A 62 15.58 -3.89 -9.53
CA ILE A 62 16.81 -3.74 -8.77
C ILE A 62 17.37 -2.33 -9.05
N VAL A 63 17.02 -1.37 -8.20
CA VAL A 63 17.88 -0.20 -7.99
C VAL A 63 19.05 -0.75 -7.20
N THR A 64 20.09 -1.18 -7.91
CA THR A 64 21.39 -1.50 -7.30
C THR A 64 21.87 -0.23 -6.62
N GLN A 65 21.52 -0.06 -5.35
CA GLN A 65 22.08 1.00 -4.53
C GLN A 65 23.59 0.83 -4.58
N ALA A 66 24.28 1.87 -5.05
CA ALA A 66 25.74 1.86 -5.10
C ALA A 66 26.29 1.44 -3.73
N PRO A 67 27.28 0.51 -3.69
CA PRO A 67 27.81 0.04 -2.43
C PRO A 67 28.36 1.25 -1.64
N PRO A 68 28.21 1.28 -0.30
CA PRO A 68 28.68 2.42 0.53
C PRO A 68 30.16 2.79 0.31
N SER A 69 30.97 1.81 -0.10
CA SER A 69 32.39 2.00 -0.46
C SER A 69 32.59 2.89 -1.69
N LEU A 70 31.64 2.93 -2.63
CA LEU A 70 31.68 3.81 -3.80
C LEU A 70 31.59 5.28 -3.36
N TRP A 71 30.64 5.61 -2.50
CA TRP A 71 30.44 6.97 -2.04
C TRP A 71 31.65 7.52 -1.30
N LYS A 72 32.31 6.68 -0.47
CA LYS A 72 33.57 7.06 0.17
C LYS A 72 34.63 7.51 -0.84
N LYS A 73 34.74 6.80 -1.97
CA LYS A 73 35.67 7.17 -3.06
C LYS A 73 35.23 8.44 -3.78
N VAL A 74 33.95 8.56 -4.14
CA VAL A 74 33.39 9.74 -4.85
C VAL A 74 33.62 11.03 -4.06
N TRP A 75 33.40 11.00 -2.74
CA TRP A 75 33.59 12.18 -1.90
C TRP A 75 35.06 12.58 -1.75
N GLN A 76 36.00 11.63 -1.83
CA GLN A 76 37.44 11.87 -1.76
C GLN A 76 38.05 12.42 -3.07
N LEU A 77 37.34 12.35 -4.19
CA LEU A 77 37.81 12.90 -5.46
C LEU A 77 37.96 14.42 -5.39
N LYS A 78 39.07 14.95 -5.93
CA LYS A 78 39.30 16.39 -6.09
C LYS A 78 38.58 16.93 -7.34
N ILE A 79 37.27 16.78 -7.38
CA ILE A 79 36.39 17.25 -8.47
C ILE A 79 35.41 18.33 -7.95
N PRO A 80 34.92 19.22 -8.84
CA PRO A 80 33.88 20.18 -8.50
C PRO A 80 32.67 19.54 -7.79
N PRO A 81 32.14 20.15 -6.71
CA PRO A 81 31.00 19.63 -5.96
C PRO A 81 29.76 19.34 -6.83
N LYS A 82 29.55 20.14 -7.88
CA LYS A 82 28.45 19.97 -8.84
C LYS A 82 28.45 18.59 -9.50
N ILE A 83 29.63 18.04 -9.79
CA ILE A 83 29.78 16.72 -10.42
C ILE A 83 29.52 15.60 -9.40
N LYS A 84 29.96 15.77 -8.14
CA LYS A 84 29.66 14.81 -7.06
C LYS A 84 28.16 14.68 -6.82
N ILE A 85 27.45 15.82 -6.80
CA ILE A 85 25.99 15.87 -6.66
C ILE A 85 25.30 15.22 -7.85
N PHE A 86 25.77 15.48 -9.07
CA PHE A 86 25.23 14.84 -10.27
C PHE A 86 25.35 13.31 -10.20
N ILE A 87 26.53 12.79 -9.81
CA ILE A 87 26.75 11.34 -9.65
C ILE A 87 25.82 10.75 -8.56
N TRP A 88 25.62 11.47 -7.44
CA TRP A 88 24.67 11.07 -6.37
C TRP A 88 23.21 10.99 -6.83
N GLN A 89 22.80 11.83 -7.78
CA GLN A 89 21.41 11.85 -8.25
C GLN A 89 21.12 10.81 -9.32
N VAL A 90 22.14 10.37 -10.07
CA VAL A 90 21.98 9.44 -11.20
C VAL A 90 22.18 7.98 -10.80
N CYS A 91 22.90 7.72 -9.71
CA CYS A 91 23.17 6.38 -9.17
C CYS A 91 22.31 6.07 -7.95
#